data_AF-A0A5P2DE96-F1
#
_entry.id   AF-A0A5P2DE96-F1
#
_cell.length_a   1.000
_cell.length_b   1.000
_cell.length_c   1.000
_cell.angle_alpha   90.00
_cell.angle_beta   90.00
_cell.angle_gamma   90.00
#
_symmetry.space_group_name_H-M   'P 1'
#
loop_
_entity.id
_entity.type
_entity.pdbx_description
1 polymer ?
#
loop_
_entity_poly.entity_id
_entity_poly.type
_entity_poly.pdbx_seq_one_letter_code
_entity_poly.pdbx_strand_id
1 'polypeptide(L)'
;MPSPSSPLLPDERLAAGAARLATRYAGHFAPETVLGLLADSYTRLAEQARVRTHLVALAERLTADRLDALAHTQGLTSGPARVLFVCSQNAGRSQMAAALPAHRAGERVTGAPIAVVRGIRDTIDAHISELLTQLAP
;
A
#
# COMPACT_ATOMS: atom_id res chain seq x y z
N MET A 1 -23.66 25.80 -21.52
CA MET A 1 -23.61 25.32 -20.12
C MET A 1 -23.17 23.86 -20.16
N PRO A 2 -22.12 23.45 -19.43
CA PRO A 2 -21.82 22.02 -19.33
C PRO A 2 -22.89 21.35 -18.48
N SER A 3 -23.53 20.32 -19.03
CA SER A 3 -24.56 19.51 -18.36
C SER A 3 -24.00 18.89 -17.07
N PRO A 4 -24.83 18.69 -16.02
CA PRO A 4 -24.41 17.91 -14.87
C PRO A 4 -24.18 16.46 -15.34
N SER A 5 -22.93 16.03 -15.34
CA SER A 5 -22.56 14.65 -15.64
C SER A 5 -23.22 13.72 -14.61
N SER A 6 -24.13 12.86 -15.08
CA SER A 6 -24.70 11.78 -14.27
C SER A 6 -23.60 11.00 -13.55
N PRO A 7 -23.84 10.53 -12.31
CA PRO A 7 -22.86 9.70 -11.62
C PRO A 7 -22.64 8.41 -12.42
N LEU A 8 -21.45 8.28 -13.01
CA LEU A 8 -21.00 7.05 -13.68
C LEU A 8 -21.05 5.89 -12.68
N LEU A 9 -21.52 4.73 -13.13
CA LEU A 9 -21.55 3.50 -12.33
C LEU A 9 -20.10 3.06 -11.99
N PRO A 10 -19.91 2.28 -10.91
CA PRO A 10 -18.58 1.83 -10.47
C PRO A 10 -17.76 1.19 -11.60
N ASP A 11 -18.39 0.42 -12.48
CA ASP A 11 -17.72 -0.31 -13.57
C ASP A 11 -17.03 0.62 -14.57
N GLU A 12 -17.66 1.73 -14.97
CA GLU A 12 -17.06 2.69 -15.90
C GLU A 12 -15.90 3.46 -15.24
N ARG A 13 -16.06 3.82 -13.95
CA ARG A 13 -15.00 4.52 -13.21
C ARG A 13 -13.81 3.59 -12.96
N LEU A 14 -14.06 2.31 -12.65
CA LEU A 14 -13.04 1.28 -12.51
C LEU A 14 -12.33 1.02 -13.83
N ALA A 15 -13.04 0.92 -14.95
CA ALA A 15 -12.45 0.76 -16.27
C ALA A 15 -11.54 1.95 -16.63
N ALA A 16 -12.00 3.18 -16.37
CA ALA A 16 -11.18 4.38 -16.56
C ALA A 16 -9.94 4.38 -15.65
N GLY A 17 -10.08 3.93 -14.39
CA GLY A 17 -8.96 3.74 -13.46
C GLY A 17 -7.95 2.71 -13.95
N ALA A 18 -8.42 1.56 -14.42
CA ALA A 18 -7.59 0.50 -15.00
C ALA A 18 -6.80 1.02 -16.21
N ALA A 19 -7.43 1.76 -17.12
CA ALA A 19 -6.75 2.34 -18.28
C ALA A 19 -5.63 3.32 -17.88
N ARG A 20 -5.89 4.18 -16.88
CA ARG A 20 -4.86 5.10 -16.34
C ARG A 20 -3.69 4.34 -15.72
N LEU A 21 -3.96 3.30 -14.93
CA LEU A 21 -2.92 2.47 -14.33
C LEU A 21 -2.16 1.67 -15.39
N ALA A 22 -2.83 1.08 -16.37
CA ALA A 22 -2.19 0.34 -17.45
C ALA A 22 -1.24 1.23 -18.26
N THR A 23 -1.62 2.49 -18.50
CA THR A 23 -0.74 3.48 -19.13
C THR A 23 0.48 3.78 -18.26
N ARG A 24 0.28 4.00 -16.95
CA ARG A 24 1.37 4.30 -15.99
C ARG A 24 2.38 3.16 -15.85
N TYR A 25 1.92 1.92 -15.89
CA TYR A 25 2.74 0.71 -15.71
C TYR A 25 3.08 0.00 -17.02
N ALA A 26 2.91 0.68 -18.16
CA ALA A 26 3.26 0.16 -19.46
C ALA A 26 4.72 -0.32 -19.50
N GLY A 27 4.95 -1.45 -20.18
CA GLY A 27 6.26 -2.10 -20.25
C GLY A 27 6.60 -3.01 -19.07
N HIS A 28 5.88 -2.92 -17.93
CA HIS A 28 6.06 -3.81 -16.78
C HIS A 28 4.94 -4.83 -16.63
N PHE A 29 3.69 -4.40 -16.86
CA PHE A 29 2.51 -5.25 -16.71
C PHE A 29 1.55 -5.12 -17.90
N ALA A 30 0.90 -6.23 -18.25
CA ALA A 30 -0.15 -6.24 -19.25
C ALA A 30 -1.42 -5.53 -18.73
N PRO A 31 -2.21 -4.85 -19.59
CA PRO A 31 -3.45 -4.18 -19.19
C PRO A 31 -4.43 -5.11 -18.46
N GLU A 32 -4.51 -6.37 -18.85
CA GLU A 32 -5.40 -7.38 -18.25
C GLU A 32 -4.98 -7.70 -16.82
N THR A 33 -3.66 -7.74 -16.54
CA THR A 33 -3.13 -7.92 -15.19
C THR A 33 -3.50 -6.74 -14.29
N VAL A 34 -3.37 -5.52 -14.82
CA VAL A 34 -3.72 -4.30 -14.07
C VAL A 34 -5.22 -4.26 -13.77
N LEU A 35 -6.07 -4.60 -14.74
CA LEU A 35 -7.52 -4.67 -14.57
C LEU A 35 -7.91 -5.72 -13.52
N GLY A 36 -7.36 -6.93 -13.61
CA GLY A 36 -7.64 -8.00 -12.64
C GLY A 36 -7.22 -7.61 -11.21
N LEU A 37 -6.04 -6.98 -11.07
CA LEU A 37 -5.55 -6.53 -9.77
C LEU A 37 -6.37 -5.35 -9.20
N LEU A 38 -6.89 -4.47 -10.06
CA LEU A 38 -7.80 -3.40 -9.65
C LEU A 38 -9.14 -3.95 -9.18
N ALA A 39 -9.72 -4.90 -9.92
CA ALA A 39 -10.96 -5.56 -9.54
C ALA A 39 -10.83 -6.28 -8.19
N ASP A 40 -9.74 -7.02 -7.98
CA ASP A 40 -9.46 -7.67 -6.68
C ASP A 40 -9.30 -6.64 -5.55
N SER A 41 -8.55 -5.56 -5.79
CA SER A 41 -8.36 -4.50 -4.79
C SER A 41 -9.68 -3.80 -4.43
N TYR A 42 -10.56 -3.57 -5.41
CA TYR A 42 -11.89 -3.03 -5.19
C TYR A 42 -12.75 -3.97 -4.35
N THR A 43 -12.82 -5.25 -4.72
CA THR A 43 -13.62 -6.27 -3.99
C THR A 43 -13.20 -6.34 -2.52
N ARG A 44 -11.90 -6.44 -2.24
CA ARG A 44 -11.37 -6.54 -0.86
C ARG A 44 -11.74 -5.32 -0.01
N LEU A 45 -11.70 -4.12 -0.60
CA LEU A 45 -12.13 -2.91 0.11
C LEU A 45 -13.66 -2.87 0.27
N ALA A 46 -14.42 -3.31 -0.75
CA ALA A 46 -15.88 -3.30 -0.76
C ALA A 46 -16.49 -4.19 0.33
N GLU A 47 -15.84 -5.32 0.62
CA GLU A 47 -16.24 -6.27 1.67
C GLU A 47 -16.28 -5.62 3.07
N GLN A 48 -15.36 -4.69 3.34
CA GLN A 48 -15.20 -4.07 4.66
C GLN A 48 -15.73 -2.62 4.71
N ALA A 49 -15.96 -1.99 3.56
CA ALA A 49 -16.34 -0.58 3.48
C ALA A 49 -17.79 -0.33 3.89
N ARG A 50 -17.99 0.42 4.98
CA ARG A 50 -19.29 1.00 5.35
C ARG A 50 -19.67 2.21 4.48
N VAL A 51 -18.68 2.97 4.02
CA VAL A 51 -18.87 4.16 3.17
C VAL A 51 -18.22 3.90 1.81
N ARG A 52 -18.98 4.02 0.72
CA ARG A 52 -18.54 3.65 -0.63
C ARG A 52 -18.16 4.82 -1.54
N THR A 53 -18.38 6.06 -1.10
CA THR A 53 -18.17 7.28 -1.91
C THR A 53 -16.77 7.37 -2.51
N HIS A 54 -15.74 6.93 -1.78
CA HIS A 54 -14.34 6.99 -2.22
C HIS A 54 -13.74 5.63 -2.57
N LEU A 55 -14.56 4.58 -2.66
CA LEU A 55 -14.08 3.21 -2.77
C LEU A 55 -13.25 2.96 -4.04
N VAL A 56 -13.68 3.52 -5.18
CA VAL A 56 -12.94 3.40 -6.44
C VAL A 56 -11.57 4.09 -6.36
N ALA A 57 -11.51 5.28 -5.78
CA ALA A 57 -10.24 6.01 -5.63
C ALA A 57 -9.27 5.28 -4.68
N LEU A 58 -9.78 4.70 -3.59
CA LEU A 58 -9.00 3.88 -2.67
C LEU A 58 -8.52 2.59 -3.34
N ALA A 59 -9.36 1.96 -4.17
CA ALA A 59 -8.99 0.77 -4.93
C ALA A 59 -7.88 1.06 -5.95
N GLU A 60 -7.96 2.17 -6.69
CA GLU A 60 -6.89 2.61 -7.60
C GLU A 60 -5.58 2.84 -6.84
N ARG A 61 -5.64 3.49 -5.67
CA ARG A 61 -4.46 3.72 -4.83
C ARG A 61 -3.84 2.41 -4.35
N LEU A 62 -4.65 1.51 -3.79
CA LEU A 62 -4.20 0.19 -3.34
C LEU A 62 -3.59 -0.62 -4.49
N THR A 63 -4.17 -0.53 -5.68
CA THR A 63 -3.66 -1.22 -6.88
C THR A 63 -2.30 -0.68 -7.29
N ALA A 64 -2.11 0.64 -7.27
CA ALA A 64 -0.81 1.24 -7.54
C ALA A 64 0.25 0.77 -6.52
N ASP A 65 -0.07 0.79 -5.22
CA ASP A 65 0.86 0.34 -4.17
C ASP A 65 1.21 -1.16 -4.35
N ARG A 66 0.25 -2.00 -4.80
CA ARG A 66 0.47 -3.42 -5.11
C ARG A 66 1.31 -3.63 -6.37
N LEU A 67 1.07 -2.88 -7.44
CA LEU A 67 1.87 -2.94 -8.68
C LEU A 67 3.31 -2.50 -8.41
N ASP A 68 3.49 -1.44 -7.63
CA ASP A 68 4.82 -1.00 -7.22
C ASP A 68 5.53 -2.10 -6.44
N ALA A 69 4.84 -2.76 -5.50
CA ALA A 69 5.40 -3.87 -4.73
C ALA A 69 5.79 -5.07 -5.62
N LEU A 70 4.91 -5.46 -6.53
CA LEU A 70 5.16 -6.55 -7.49
C LEU A 70 6.38 -6.23 -8.36
N ALA A 71 6.46 -5.02 -8.93
CA ALA A 71 7.57 -4.59 -9.76
C ALA A 71 8.91 -4.62 -9.01
N HIS A 72 8.91 -4.30 -7.72
CA HIS A 72 10.12 -4.40 -6.88
C HIS A 72 10.52 -5.85 -6.64
N THR A 73 9.57 -6.73 -6.29
CA THR A 73 9.84 -8.15 -6.04
C THR A 73 10.29 -8.92 -7.29
N GLN A 74 9.82 -8.51 -8.47
CA GLN A 74 10.19 -9.10 -9.76
C GLN A 74 11.49 -8.50 -10.33
N GLY A 75 12.13 -7.56 -9.63
CA GLY A 75 13.34 -6.89 -10.10
C GLY A 75 13.13 -5.96 -11.30
N LEU A 76 11.87 -5.64 -11.63
CA LEU A 76 11.50 -4.75 -12.72
C LEU A 76 11.83 -3.28 -12.39
N THR A 77 11.97 -2.96 -11.11
CA THR A 77 12.39 -1.63 -10.64
C THR A 77 13.53 -1.76 -9.65
N SER A 78 14.52 -0.88 -9.75
CA SER A 78 15.55 -0.71 -8.73
C SER A 78 15.09 0.32 -7.70
N GLY A 79 15.43 0.11 -6.43
CA GLY A 79 15.05 1.02 -5.37
C GLY A 79 15.54 0.56 -4.00
N PRO A 80 15.34 1.38 -2.96
CA PRO A 80 15.73 1.04 -1.61
C PRO A 80 14.99 -0.23 -1.13
N ALA A 81 15.55 -0.87 -0.10
CA ALA A 81 14.89 -1.99 0.56
C ALA A 81 13.49 -1.57 1.05
N ARG A 82 12.50 -2.42 0.79
CA ARG A 82 11.11 -2.21 1.22
C ARG A 82 10.80 -3.07 2.44
N VAL A 83 10.09 -2.50 3.40
CA VAL A 83 9.68 -3.17 4.64
C VAL A 83 8.15 -3.22 4.69
N LEU A 84 7.60 -4.39 5.01
CA LEU A 84 6.15 -4.60 5.18
C LEU A 84 5.82 -4.73 6.66
N PHE A 85 4.91 -3.89 7.15
CA PHE A 85 4.34 -3.97 8.50
C PHE A 85 2.96 -4.61 8.43
N VAL A 86 2.72 -5.65 9.23
CA VAL A 86 1.46 -6.41 9.24
C VAL A 86 0.87 -6.43 10.65
N CYS A 87 -0.45 -6.24 10.75
CA CYS A 87 -1.21 -6.55 11.95
C CYS A 87 -2.60 -7.07 11.57
N SER A 88 -3.30 -7.72 12.50
CA SER A 88 -4.55 -8.44 12.25
C SER A 88 -5.70 -7.56 11.71
N GLN A 89 -5.89 -6.35 12.25
CA GLN A 89 -6.97 -5.45 11.80
C GLN A 89 -6.51 -4.32 10.87
N ASN A 90 -5.21 -4.25 10.53
CA ASN A 90 -4.61 -3.13 9.80
C ASN A 90 -5.06 -1.74 10.31
N ALA A 91 -5.23 -1.57 11.63
CA ALA A 91 -5.77 -0.36 12.27
C ALA A 91 -5.01 0.04 13.55
N GLY A 92 -3.83 -0.53 13.77
CA GLY A 92 -3.09 -0.38 15.04
C GLY A 92 -1.58 -0.28 14.83
N ARG A 93 -0.84 -1.25 15.38
CA ARG A 93 0.64 -1.21 15.47
C ARG A 93 1.31 -1.11 14.10
N SER A 94 0.79 -1.78 13.08
CA SER A 94 1.36 -1.72 11.72
C SER A 94 1.24 -0.32 11.11
N GLN A 95 0.13 0.40 11.33
CA GLN A 95 -0.02 1.76 10.82
C GLN A 95 0.91 2.73 11.52
N MET A 96 1.02 2.64 12.85
CA MET A 96 1.97 3.45 13.62
C MET A 96 3.41 3.21 13.17
N ALA A 97 3.79 1.94 13.03
CA ALA A 97 5.13 1.55 12.56
C ALA A 97 5.43 2.01 11.13
N ALA A 98 4.44 2.01 10.23
CA ALA A 98 4.60 2.52 8.87
C ALA A 98 4.74 4.05 8.81
N ALA A 99 4.12 4.78 9.73
CA ALA A 99 4.19 6.24 9.80
C ALA A 99 5.52 6.76 10.41
N LEU A 100 6.12 6.00 11.32
CA LEU A 100 7.35 6.36 12.03
C LEU A 100 8.56 6.65 11.10
N PRO A 101 8.86 5.82 10.09
CA PRO A 101 9.90 6.10 9.10
C PRO A 101 9.57 7.33 8.24
N ALA A 102 8.31 7.49 7.82
CA ALA A 102 7.87 8.65 7.03
C ALA A 102 8.02 9.97 7.80
N HIS A 103 7.82 9.94 9.12
CA HIS A 103 8.01 11.10 10.00
C HIS A 103 9.49 11.43 10.27
N ARG A 104 10.40 10.45 10.19
CA ARG A 104 11.85 10.66 10.33
C ARG A 104 12.57 10.91 9.00
N ALA A 105 11.90 10.74 7.86
CA ALA A 105 12.47 10.88 6.51
C ALA A 105 12.70 12.34 6.05
N GLY A 106 13.02 13.24 6.97
CA GLY A 106 13.86 14.41 6.65
C GLY A 106 15.30 14.01 6.33
N GLU A 107 15.72 12.81 6.73
CA GLU A 107 16.99 12.20 6.33
C GLU A 107 16.73 11.04 5.37
N ARG A 108 17.34 11.11 4.18
CA ARG A 108 17.44 9.98 3.24
C ARG A 108 17.96 8.75 3.98
N VAL A 109 17.12 7.75 4.15
CA VAL A 109 17.59 6.43 4.56
C VAL A 109 18.37 5.83 3.39
N THR A 110 19.68 6.08 3.40
CA THR A 110 20.65 5.34 2.61
C THR A 110 20.78 3.97 3.26
N GLY A 111 20.59 2.90 2.47
CA GLY A 111 20.49 1.54 3.01
C GLY A 111 21.68 1.18 3.91
N ALA A 112 21.38 0.71 5.13
CA ALA A 112 22.39 0.21 6.06
C ALA A 112 22.67 -1.28 5.79
N PRO A 113 23.89 -1.78 6.10
CA PRO A 113 24.20 -3.21 6.04
C PRO A 113 23.18 -4.05 6.84
N ILE A 114 22.87 -5.26 6.37
CA ILE A 114 21.81 -6.08 6.98
C ILE A 114 22.04 -6.40 8.46
N ALA A 115 23.30 -6.42 8.92
CA ALA A 115 23.64 -6.57 10.33
C ALA A 115 23.18 -5.36 11.17
N VAL A 116 23.28 -4.14 10.63
CA VAL A 116 22.81 -2.91 11.27
C VAL A 116 21.29 -2.90 11.32
N VAL A 117 20.62 -3.30 10.23
CA VAL A 117 19.16 -3.39 10.17
C VAL A 117 18.63 -4.43 11.17
N ARG A 118 19.32 -5.57 11.33
CA ARG A 118 18.98 -6.57 12.35
C ARG A 118 19.12 -6.01 13.76
N GLY A 119 20.20 -5.28 14.06
CA GLY A 119 20.38 -4.65 15.37
C GLY A 119 19.25 -3.66 15.71
N ILE A 120 18.81 -2.85 14.73
CA ILE A 120 17.68 -1.92 14.91
C ILE A 120 16.38 -2.68 15.17
N ARG A 121 16.10 -3.73 14.36
CA ARG A 121 14.92 -4.58 14.54
C ARG A 121 14.91 -5.22 15.94
N ASP A 122 16.02 -5.83 16.34
CA ASP A 122 16.11 -6.57 17.61
C ASP A 122 15.95 -5.61 18.81
N THR A 123 16.42 -4.37 18.68
CA THR A 123 16.22 -3.31 19.69
C THR A 123 14.75 -2.87 19.76
N ILE A 124 14.08 -2.71 18.62
CA ILE A 124 12.65 -2.38 18.56
C ILE A 124 11.81 -3.53 19.16
N ASP A 125 12.13 -4.77 18.83
CA ASP A 125 11.44 -5.95 19.34
C ASP A 125 11.60 -6.09 20.86
N ALA A 126 12.80 -5.84 21.39
CA ALA A 126 13.06 -5.83 22.82
C ALA A 126 12.22 -4.75 23.54
N HIS A 127 12.21 -3.52 23.01
CA HIS A 127 11.48 -2.41 23.62
C HIS A 127 9.95 -2.60 23.53
N ILE A 128 9.47 -3.15 22.41
CA ILE A 128 8.06 -3.52 22.26
C ILE A 128 7.67 -4.61 23.27
N SER A 129 8.51 -5.62 23.45
CA SER A 129 8.24 -6.72 24.38
C SER A 129 8.22 -6.25 25.82
N GLU A 130 9.11 -5.34 26.17
CA GLU A 130 9.15 -4.69 27.48
C GLU A 130 7.87 -3.88 27.73
N LEU A 131 7.46 -3.03 26.78
CA LEU A 131 6.23 -2.24 26.89
C LEU A 131 4.98 -3.12 26.99
N LEU A 132 4.92 -4.22 26.24
CA LEU A 132 3.81 -5.17 26.32
C LEU A 132 3.77 -5.91 27.66
N THR A 133 4.93 -6.23 28.23
CA THR A 133 5.04 -6.82 29.57
C THR A 133 4.57 -5.84 30.65
N GLN A 134 4.87 -4.55 30.52
CA GLN A 134 4.42 -3.51 31.45
C GLN A 134 2.91 -3.20 31.34
N LEU A 135 2.27 -3.59 30.23
CA LEU A 135 0.85 -3.39 29.96
C LEU A 135 0.01 -4.65 30.19
N ALA A 136 0.62 -5.77 30.52
CA ALA A 136 -0.08 -6.97 30.98
C ALA A 136 -0.40 -6.82 32.48
N PRO A 137 -1.65 -7.06 32.92
CA PRO A 137 -2.06 -6.93 34.32
C PRO A 137 -1.38 -7.95 35.25
#